data_AF-A0A3D1XTB8-F1
#
_entry.id   AF-A0A3D1XTB8-F1
#
_cell.length_a   1.000
_cell.length_b   1.000
_cell.length_c   1.000
_cell.angle_alpha   90.00
_cell.angle_beta   90.00
_cell.angle_gamma   90.00
#
_symmetry.space_group_name_H-M   'P 1'
#
loop_
_entity.id
_entity.type
_entity.pdbx_description
1 polymer ?
#
loop_
_entity_poly.entity_id
_entity_poly.type
_entity_poly.pdbx_seq_one_letter_code
_entity_poly.pdbx_strand_id
1 'polypeptide(L)'
;EEEIILNAHQQLREKYPDLILILAPRRIERINEVVALLQKKNLSFARRSSLEISEPVILLDTMGELAKVYSLGQMAFIGKSLIEPGGGHSLIEPLSHGLTVLHGPHIENIGHVADEAHMNGLAFTVHNAEEIVKTVHSLLRHKERRMELAEKAKKLIEDQQGASEKMAEIIQNVLRLTP
;
A
#
# COMPACT_ATOMS: atom_id res chain seq x y z
N GLU A 1 -0.34 -9.11 -10.52
CA GLU A 1 -0.29 -7.63 -10.44
C GLU A 1 1.14 -7.12 -10.42
N GLU A 2 2.05 -7.90 -9.82
CA GLU A 2 3.48 -7.65 -9.70
C GLU A 2 4.12 -7.22 -11.03
N GLU A 3 3.78 -7.86 -12.15
CA GLU A 3 4.28 -7.45 -13.47
C GLU A 3 3.90 -6.00 -13.84
N ILE A 4 2.67 -5.58 -13.58
CA ILE A 4 2.20 -4.21 -13.85
C ILE A 4 2.96 -3.21 -12.98
N ILE A 5 3.14 -3.53 -11.70
CA ILE A 5 3.88 -2.71 -10.72
C ILE A 5 5.36 -2.58 -11.11
N LEU A 6 5.99 -3.68 -11.52
CA LEU A 6 7.39 -3.68 -11.96
C LEU A 6 7.59 -2.88 -13.25
N ASN A 7 6.65 -2.96 -14.20
CA ASN A 7 6.69 -2.13 -15.41
C ASN A 7 6.57 -0.64 -15.06
N ALA A 8 5.65 -0.28 -14.17
CA ALA A 8 5.50 1.11 -13.70
C ALA A 8 6.75 1.63 -12.98
N HIS A 9 7.38 0.77 -12.16
CA HIS A 9 8.65 1.07 -11.49
C HIS A 9 9.75 1.42 -12.47
N GLN A 10 9.96 0.55 -13.46
CA GLN A 10 11.01 0.72 -14.47
C GLN A 10 10.88 2.09 -15.17
N GLN A 11 9.67 2.45 -15.59
CA GLN A 11 9.39 3.75 -16.20
C GLN A 11 9.64 4.92 -15.23
N LEU A 12 9.25 4.79 -13.95
CA LEU A 12 9.48 5.83 -12.96
C LEU A 12 10.98 6.05 -12.67
N ARG A 13 11.79 5.00 -12.69
CA ARG A 13 13.24 5.11 -12.44
C ARG A 13 14.01 5.89 -13.49
N GLU A 14 13.53 5.93 -14.74
CA GLU A 14 14.13 6.77 -15.77
C GLU A 14 14.16 8.24 -15.35
N LYS A 15 13.17 8.66 -14.53
CA LYS A 15 13.06 10.01 -13.98
C LYS A 15 13.53 10.14 -12.53
N TYR A 16 13.43 9.05 -11.76
CA TYR A 16 13.76 8.99 -10.35
C TYR A 16 14.72 7.81 -10.08
N PRO A 17 16.02 7.94 -10.39
CA PRO A 17 16.97 6.83 -10.29
C PRO A 17 17.06 6.21 -8.90
N ASP A 18 16.85 7.02 -7.86
CA ASP A 18 16.88 6.64 -6.45
C ASP A 18 15.54 6.07 -5.92
N LEU A 19 14.53 5.90 -6.79
CA LEU A 19 13.25 5.31 -6.39
C LEU A 19 13.43 3.82 -6.08
N ILE A 20 13.16 3.47 -4.82
CA ILE A 20 13.18 2.10 -4.32
C ILE A 20 11.74 1.57 -4.25
N LEU A 21 11.54 0.33 -4.68
CA LEU A 21 10.30 -0.41 -4.42
C LEU A 21 10.54 -1.52 -3.44
N ILE A 22 9.74 -1.51 -2.38
CA ILE A 22 9.66 -2.62 -1.47
C ILE A 22 8.48 -3.48 -1.91
N LEU A 23 8.78 -4.66 -2.45
CA LEU A 23 7.79 -5.61 -2.96
C LEU A 23 7.48 -6.64 -1.88
N ALA A 24 6.22 -6.70 -1.45
CA ALA A 24 5.76 -7.55 -0.36
C ALA A 24 4.72 -8.58 -0.84
N PRO A 25 5.14 -9.77 -1.29
CA PRO A 25 4.20 -10.82 -1.66
C PRO A 25 3.38 -11.28 -0.45
N ARG A 26 2.05 -11.36 -0.59
CA ARG A 26 1.16 -11.82 0.49
C ARG A 26 1.43 -13.25 0.96
N ARG A 27 1.87 -14.11 0.03
CA ARG A 27 2.17 -15.53 0.29
C ARG A 27 3.66 -15.76 0.07
N ILE A 28 4.35 -16.16 1.13
CA ILE A 28 5.79 -16.46 1.08
C ILE A 28 6.07 -17.61 0.12
N GLU A 29 5.15 -18.56 -0.04
CA GLU A 29 5.32 -19.65 -1.01
C GLU A 29 5.55 -19.14 -2.44
N ARG A 30 5.08 -17.93 -2.78
CA ARG A 30 5.22 -17.32 -4.11
C ARG A 30 6.52 -16.55 -4.33
N ILE A 31 7.41 -16.48 -3.33
CA ILE A 31 8.67 -15.72 -3.45
C ILE A 31 9.49 -16.17 -4.66
N ASN A 32 9.58 -17.48 -4.90
CA ASN A 32 10.35 -17.99 -6.04
C ASN A 32 9.74 -17.59 -7.39
N GLU A 33 8.41 -17.51 -7.49
CA GLU A 33 7.72 -17.01 -8.69
C GLU A 33 8.06 -15.53 -8.93
N VAL A 34 8.06 -14.72 -7.86
CA VAL A 34 8.37 -13.29 -7.92
C VAL A 34 9.84 -13.07 -8.28
N VAL A 35 10.75 -13.87 -7.74
CA VAL A 35 12.18 -13.87 -8.10
C VAL A 35 12.36 -14.19 -9.58
N ALA A 36 11.70 -15.23 -10.09
CA ALA A 36 11.77 -15.58 -11.51
C ALA A 36 11.23 -14.46 -12.40
N LEU A 37 10.17 -13.76 -11.98
CA LEU A 37 9.64 -12.60 -12.69
C LEU A 37 10.63 -11.42 -12.72
N LEU A 38 11.28 -11.12 -11.60
CA LEU A 38 12.32 -10.08 -11.51
C LEU A 38 13.51 -10.39 -12.41
N GLN A 39 13.99 -11.64 -12.40
CA GLN A 39 15.06 -12.11 -13.27
C GLN A 39 14.67 -12.03 -14.75
N LYS A 40 13.46 -12.47 -15.12
CA LYS A 40 12.95 -12.37 -16.49
C LYS A 40 12.90 -10.92 -17.00
N LYS A 41 12.67 -9.96 -16.11
CA LYS A 41 12.67 -8.52 -16.43
C LYS A 41 14.05 -7.86 -16.35
N ASN A 42 15.11 -8.62 -16.05
CA ASN A 42 16.46 -8.10 -15.81
C ASN A 42 16.49 -6.96 -14.78
N LEU A 43 15.68 -7.07 -13.73
CA LEU A 43 15.64 -6.12 -12.64
C LEU A 43 16.58 -6.57 -11.52
N SER A 44 17.51 -5.70 -11.12
CA SER A 44 18.31 -5.92 -9.91
C SER A 44 17.42 -5.82 -8.67
N PHE A 45 17.59 -6.76 -7.75
CA PHE A 45 16.80 -6.82 -6.53
C PHE A 45 17.60 -7.47 -5.40
N ALA A 46 17.30 -7.07 -4.17
CA ALA A 46 17.80 -7.71 -2.96
C ALA A 46 16.64 -8.38 -2.21
N ARG A 47 16.93 -9.47 -1.52
CA ARG A 47 15.99 -10.03 -0.54
C ARG A 47 16.16 -9.31 0.78
N ARG A 48 15.07 -9.02 1.48
CA ARG A 48 15.12 -8.36 2.79
C ARG A 48 15.96 -9.14 3.80
N SER A 49 15.92 -10.47 3.74
CA SER A 49 16.74 -11.35 4.59
C SER A 49 18.24 -11.34 4.29
N SER A 50 18.67 -10.78 3.15
CA SER A 50 20.09 -10.66 2.78
C SER A 50 20.77 -9.44 3.41
N LEU A 51 22.11 -9.47 3.48
CA LEU A 51 22.91 -8.43 4.14
C LEU A 51 23.13 -7.16 3.30
N GLU A 52 22.82 -7.20 1.99
CA GLU A 52 23.03 -6.09 1.08
C GLU A 52 21.69 -5.47 0.65
N ILE A 53 21.42 -4.25 1.12
CA ILE A 53 20.22 -3.48 0.77
C ILE A 53 20.67 -2.25 -0.04
N SER A 54 21.09 -2.47 -1.28
CA SER A 54 21.50 -1.41 -2.21
C SER A 54 20.88 -1.60 -3.60
N GLU A 55 19.67 -2.16 -3.64
CA GLU A 55 19.00 -2.53 -4.88
C GLU A 55 17.70 -1.74 -5.07
N PRO A 56 17.30 -1.44 -6.32
CA PRO A 56 16.12 -0.64 -6.62
C PRO A 56 14.81 -1.36 -6.29
N VAL A 57 14.87 -2.69 -6.13
CA VAL A 57 13.77 -3.51 -5.66
C VAL A 57 14.23 -4.30 -4.43
N ILE A 58 13.48 -4.19 -3.33
CA ILE A 58 13.68 -4.96 -2.11
C ILE A 58 12.51 -5.92 -1.99
N LEU A 59 12.77 -7.22 -2.09
CA LEU A 59 11.76 -8.26 -1.93
C LEU A 59 11.63 -8.63 -0.45
N LEU A 60 10.48 -8.37 0.17
CA LEU A 60 10.19 -8.84 1.53
C LEU A 60 9.92 -10.35 1.50
N ASP A 61 10.89 -11.12 1.99
CA ASP A 61 10.85 -12.59 2.05
C ASP A 61 10.63 -13.11 3.48
N THR A 62 10.14 -12.26 4.37
CA THR A 62 9.94 -12.50 5.80
C THR A 62 8.53 -12.09 6.24
N MET A 63 7.98 -12.77 7.25
CA MET A 63 6.65 -12.45 7.80
C MET A 63 6.71 -11.38 8.90
N GLY A 64 5.64 -10.60 9.03
CA GLY A 64 5.43 -9.72 10.18
C GLY A 64 6.23 -8.40 10.16
N GLU A 65 6.86 -8.07 9.04
CA GLU A 65 7.63 -6.82 8.88
C GLU A 65 6.90 -5.73 8.09
N LEU A 66 5.72 -6.02 7.52
CA LEU A 66 5.02 -5.11 6.61
C LEU A 66 4.70 -3.74 7.25
N ALA A 67 4.16 -3.73 8.47
CA ALA A 67 3.89 -2.50 9.22
C ALA A 67 5.14 -1.61 9.34
N LYS A 68 6.28 -2.22 9.72
CA LYS A 68 7.54 -1.51 9.88
C LYS A 68 8.01 -0.94 8.55
N VAL A 69 7.82 -1.67 7.46
CA VAL A 69 8.19 -1.23 6.12
C VAL A 69 7.35 -0.04 5.66
N TYR A 70 6.06 0.02 6.01
CA TYR A 70 5.25 1.19 5.67
C TYR A 70 5.84 2.48 6.23
N SER A 71 6.44 2.46 7.42
CA SER A 71 7.09 3.65 7.99
C SER A 71 8.26 4.22 7.17
N LEU A 72 8.83 3.43 6.25
CA LEU A 72 9.91 3.85 5.35
C LEU A 72 9.40 4.43 4.03
N GLY A 73 8.12 4.18 3.71
CA GLY A 73 7.53 4.52 2.43
C GLY A 73 6.95 5.94 2.37
N GLN A 74 6.65 6.37 1.15
CA GLN A 74 5.92 7.63 0.88
C GLN A 74 4.52 7.35 0.35
N MET A 75 4.37 6.21 -0.34
CA MET A 75 3.15 5.74 -0.97
C MET A 75 3.13 4.21 -0.87
N ALA A 76 1.94 3.63 -0.84
CA ALA A 76 1.76 2.18 -0.92
C ALA A 76 0.78 1.82 -2.04
N PHE A 77 1.12 0.81 -2.84
CA PHE A 77 0.12 0.16 -3.70
C PHE A 77 -0.47 -1.03 -2.96
N ILE A 78 -1.80 -1.11 -2.91
CA ILE A 78 -2.53 -2.15 -2.19
C ILE A 78 -2.94 -3.23 -3.16
N GLY A 79 -2.34 -4.42 -3.02
CA GLY A 79 -2.58 -5.56 -3.91
C GLY A 79 -3.97 -6.20 -3.79
N LYS A 80 -4.19 -7.18 -4.66
CA LYS A 80 -5.47 -7.86 -4.90
C LYS A 80 -6.56 -6.88 -5.34
N SER A 81 -6.20 -5.88 -6.14
CA SER A 81 -7.08 -4.76 -6.50
C SER A 81 -7.09 -4.41 -7.99
N LEU A 82 -6.06 -4.74 -8.75
CA LEU A 82 -5.95 -4.48 -10.20
C LEU A 82 -6.58 -5.57 -11.08
N ILE A 83 -6.74 -6.79 -10.56
CA ILE A 83 -7.20 -7.95 -11.36
C ILE A 83 -8.32 -8.70 -10.63
N GLU A 84 -9.39 -9.06 -11.35
CA GLU A 84 -10.48 -9.92 -10.85
C GLU A 84 -9.99 -11.33 -10.46
N PRO A 85 -10.58 -11.99 -9.45
CA PRO A 85 -11.76 -11.58 -8.67
C PRO A 85 -11.47 -10.57 -7.54
N GLY A 86 -10.26 -9.98 -7.48
CA GLY A 86 -9.97 -8.78 -6.70
C GLY A 86 -10.38 -8.80 -5.22
N GLY A 87 -10.80 -7.64 -4.71
CA GLY A 87 -11.33 -7.43 -3.37
C GLY A 87 -10.45 -6.60 -2.42
N GLY A 88 -9.23 -6.27 -2.80
CA GLY A 88 -8.32 -5.39 -2.06
C GLY A 88 -7.75 -5.97 -0.75
N HIS A 89 -6.76 -5.26 -0.21
CA HIS A 89 -6.18 -5.49 1.12
C HIS A 89 -6.32 -4.26 2.00
N SER A 90 -6.01 -4.38 3.29
CA SER A 90 -6.22 -3.28 4.24
C SER A 90 -5.49 -2.01 3.81
N LEU A 91 -6.24 -0.90 3.77
CA LEU A 91 -5.71 0.46 3.57
C LEU A 91 -5.27 1.09 4.90
N ILE A 92 -5.81 0.59 6.02
CA ILE A 92 -5.62 1.18 7.36
C ILE A 92 -4.15 1.18 7.77
N GLU A 93 -3.46 0.07 7.54
CA GLU A 93 -2.06 -0.10 7.96
C GLU A 93 -1.11 0.91 7.26
N PRO A 94 -1.12 1.08 5.92
CA PRO A 94 -0.31 2.14 5.30
C PRO A 94 -0.79 3.56 5.67
N LEU A 95 -2.10 3.80 5.77
CA LEU A 95 -2.63 5.12 6.13
C LEU A 95 -2.20 5.53 7.55
N SER A 96 -2.15 4.60 8.51
CA SER A 96 -1.71 4.87 9.88
C SER A 96 -0.24 5.25 9.97
N HIS A 97 0.58 4.84 8.99
CA HIS A 97 1.96 5.26 8.83
C HIS A 97 2.12 6.55 8.01
N GLY A 98 1.02 7.21 7.63
CA GLY A 98 1.03 8.47 6.90
C GLY A 98 1.25 8.33 5.40
N LEU A 99 1.07 7.12 4.83
CA LEU A 99 1.26 6.90 3.40
C LEU A 99 -0.04 7.18 2.66
N THR A 100 0.08 7.83 1.50
CA THR A 100 -1.01 7.80 0.51
C THR A 100 -1.06 6.43 -0.17
N VAL A 101 -2.26 6.00 -0.54
CA VAL A 101 -2.50 4.65 -1.05
C VAL A 101 -2.97 4.68 -2.50
N LEU A 102 -2.41 3.79 -3.31
CA LEU A 102 -2.90 3.48 -4.65
C LEU A 102 -3.54 2.10 -4.60
N HIS A 103 -4.62 1.91 -5.32
CA HIS A 103 -5.23 0.59 -5.49
C HIS A 103 -5.87 0.49 -6.88
N GLY A 104 -6.07 -0.74 -7.35
CA GLY A 104 -6.85 -1.00 -8.54
C GLY A 104 -8.37 -0.89 -8.32
N PRO A 105 -9.18 -1.07 -9.38
CA PRO A 105 -10.63 -0.86 -9.31
C PRO A 105 -11.38 -1.90 -8.45
N HIS A 106 -10.79 -3.06 -8.16
CA HIS A 106 -11.46 -4.19 -7.49
C HIS A 106 -11.18 -4.20 -5.97
N ILE A 107 -11.95 -3.41 -5.22
CA ILE A 107 -11.75 -3.18 -3.78
C ILE A 107 -12.99 -3.52 -2.94
N GLU A 108 -13.76 -4.50 -3.37
CA GLU A 108 -15.07 -4.83 -2.83
C GLU A 108 -15.05 -5.17 -1.33
N ASN A 109 -13.93 -5.70 -0.79
CA ASN A 109 -13.84 -6.01 0.65
C ASN A 109 -13.40 -4.81 1.52
N ILE A 110 -13.02 -3.69 0.92
CA ILE A 110 -12.46 -2.52 1.63
C ILE A 110 -13.15 -1.20 1.26
N GLY A 111 -14.31 -1.27 0.58
CA GLY A 111 -15.01 -0.13 0.00
C GLY A 111 -15.21 1.04 0.96
N HIS A 112 -15.70 0.79 2.18
CA HIS A 112 -15.96 1.85 3.15
C HIS A 112 -14.70 2.67 3.51
N VAL A 113 -13.60 1.99 3.81
CA VAL A 113 -12.32 2.66 4.15
C VAL A 113 -11.73 3.35 2.92
N ALA A 114 -11.90 2.74 1.73
CA ALA A 114 -11.45 3.34 0.48
C ALA A 114 -12.20 4.64 0.18
N ASP A 115 -13.54 4.65 0.31
CA ASP A 115 -14.37 5.83 0.08
C ASP A 115 -13.94 7.00 0.95
N GLU A 116 -13.70 6.74 2.24
CA GLU A 116 -13.26 7.75 3.18
C GLU A 116 -11.85 8.27 2.87
N ALA A 117 -10.93 7.38 2.48
CA ALA A 117 -9.61 7.76 2.02
C ALA A 117 -9.67 8.59 0.72
N HIS A 118 -10.56 8.27 -0.22
CA HIS A 118 -10.79 9.05 -1.45
C HIS A 118 -11.33 10.45 -1.14
N MET A 119 -12.32 10.56 -0.25
CA MET A 119 -12.90 11.84 0.18
C MET A 119 -11.84 12.77 0.79
N ASN A 120 -10.83 12.20 1.45
CA ASN A 120 -9.71 12.95 2.04
C ASN A 120 -8.53 13.16 1.08
N GLY A 121 -8.61 12.65 -0.16
CA GLY A 121 -7.55 12.74 -1.17
C GLY A 121 -6.32 11.87 -0.87
N LEU A 122 -6.50 10.82 -0.06
CA LEU A 122 -5.46 9.91 0.41
C LEU A 122 -5.37 8.63 -0.41
N ALA A 123 -6.45 8.25 -1.09
CA ALA A 123 -6.51 7.10 -2.00
C ALA A 123 -6.57 7.54 -3.47
N PHE A 124 -6.01 6.70 -4.34
CA PHE A 124 -6.01 6.90 -5.79
C PHE A 124 -6.28 5.58 -6.51
N THR A 125 -7.34 5.55 -7.33
CA THR A 125 -7.67 4.40 -8.16
C THR A 125 -6.84 4.43 -9.44
N VAL A 126 -6.20 3.32 -9.79
CA VAL A 126 -5.37 3.16 -11.00
C VAL A 126 -5.72 1.87 -11.72
N HIS A 127 -5.73 1.87 -13.06
CA HIS A 127 -6.16 0.70 -13.84
C HIS A 127 -5.00 -0.06 -14.51
N ASN A 128 -3.83 0.56 -14.62
CA ASN A 128 -2.69 0.05 -15.40
C ASN A 128 -1.38 0.71 -14.94
N ALA A 129 -0.27 0.30 -15.58
CA ALA A 129 1.06 0.79 -15.26
C ALA A 129 1.19 2.30 -15.54
N GLU A 130 0.60 2.79 -16.62
CA GLU A 130 0.66 4.20 -17.04
C GLU A 130 0.00 5.13 -16.01
N GLU A 131 -1.14 4.72 -15.46
CA GLU A 131 -1.83 5.45 -14.40
C GLU A 131 -1.08 5.43 -13.07
N ILE A 132 -0.41 4.31 -12.75
CA ILE A 132 0.51 4.24 -11.60
C ILE A 132 1.65 5.25 -11.80
N VAL A 133 2.31 5.24 -12.96
CA VAL A 133 3.41 6.15 -13.28
C VAL A 133 2.95 7.60 -13.14
N LYS A 134 1.81 7.97 -13.74
CA LYS A 134 1.27 9.34 -13.67
C LYS A 134 0.99 9.78 -12.23
N THR A 135 0.34 8.91 -11.45
CA THR A 135 -0.06 9.21 -10.07
C THR A 135 1.16 9.34 -9.15
N VAL A 136 2.06 8.35 -9.20
CA VAL A 136 3.30 8.37 -8.42
C VAL A 136 4.19 9.54 -8.83
N HIS A 137 4.30 9.84 -10.13
CA HIS A 137 5.06 10.99 -10.62
C HIS A 137 4.54 12.31 -10.04
N SER A 138 3.22 12.51 -10.05
CA SER A 138 2.56 13.70 -9.47
C SER A 138 2.85 13.84 -7.98
N LEU A 139 2.74 12.74 -7.23
CA LEU A 139 3.02 12.72 -5.79
C LEU A 139 4.49 12.99 -5.49
N LEU A 140 5.44 12.37 -6.22
CA LEU A 140 6.88 12.56 -6.04
C LEU A 140 7.35 13.98 -6.37
N ARG A 141 6.69 14.67 -7.30
CA ARG A 141 7.06 16.03 -7.71
C ARG A 141 6.79 17.10 -6.64
N HIS A 142 5.83 16.88 -5.74
CA HIS A 142 5.36 17.89 -4.79
C HIS A 142 5.59 17.47 -3.34
N LYS A 143 6.75 17.83 -2.77
CA LYS A 143 7.14 17.43 -1.40
C LYS A 143 6.18 17.98 -0.35
N GLU A 144 5.80 19.25 -0.47
CA GLU A 144 4.89 19.94 0.45
C GLU A 144 3.54 19.22 0.50
N ARG A 145 2.98 18.93 -0.68
CA ARG A 145 1.74 18.16 -0.81
C ARG A 145 1.83 16.78 -0.16
N ARG A 146 2.96 16.07 -0.28
CA ARG A 146 3.14 14.77 0.40
C ARG A 146 3.12 14.90 1.92
N MET A 147 3.76 15.94 2.47
CA MET A 147 3.74 16.18 3.92
C MET A 147 2.34 16.51 4.41
N GLU A 148 1.57 17.32 3.68
CA GLU A 148 0.17 17.60 3.99
C GLU A 148 -0.70 16.33 3.97
N LEU A 149 -0.50 15.47 2.97
CA LEU A 149 -1.24 14.22 2.85
C LEU A 149 -0.87 13.24 3.98
N ALA A 150 0.40 13.19 4.39
CA ALA A 150 0.82 12.34 5.50
C ALA A 150 0.15 12.73 6.83
N GLU A 151 0.03 14.03 7.12
CA GLU A 151 -0.66 14.50 8.31
C GLU A 151 -2.18 14.27 8.23
N LYS A 152 -2.78 14.43 7.05
CA LYS A 152 -4.19 14.07 6.83
C LYS A 152 -4.45 12.59 7.05
N ALA A 153 -3.55 11.72 6.59
CA ALA A 153 -3.68 10.27 6.77
C ALA A 153 -3.64 9.86 8.24
N LYS A 154 -2.70 10.40 9.03
CA LYS A 154 -2.66 10.17 10.47
C LYS A 154 -3.95 10.63 11.15
N LYS A 155 -4.40 11.85 10.84
CA LYS A 155 -5.62 12.41 11.41
C LYS A 155 -6.85 11.57 11.08
N LEU A 156 -6.99 11.09 9.84
CA LEU A 156 -8.09 10.21 9.45
C LEU A 156 -8.13 8.95 10.31
N ILE A 157 -6.97 8.33 10.55
CA ILE A 157 -6.89 7.14 11.41
C ILE A 157 -7.21 7.48 12.87
N GLU A 158 -6.71 8.59 13.40
CA GLU A 158 -7.03 9.08 14.75
C GLU A 158 -8.53 9.33 14.92
N ASP A 159 -9.19 9.96 13.94
CA ASP A 159 -10.63 10.24 13.97
C ASP A 159 -11.49 8.96 13.95
N GLN A 160 -10.94 7.86 13.44
CA GLN A 160 -11.57 6.52 13.46
C GLN A 160 -11.21 5.69 14.70
N GLN A 161 -10.24 6.12 15.52
CA GLN A 161 -9.96 5.46 16.79
C GLN A 161 -11.15 5.63 17.74
N GLY A 162 -11.41 4.60 18.55
CA GLY A 162 -12.57 4.56 19.46
C GLY A 162 -13.85 3.95 18.86
N ALA A 163 -13.85 3.54 17.58
CA ALA A 163 -14.96 2.77 17.01
C ALA A 163 -15.20 1.44 17.76
N SER A 164 -14.13 0.76 18.16
CA SER A 164 -14.22 -0.45 18.98
C SER A 164 -14.78 -0.19 20.38
N GLU A 165 -14.43 0.93 21.01
CA GLU A 165 -14.97 1.33 22.31
C GLU A 165 -16.46 1.68 22.20
N LYS A 166 -16.85 2.49 21.22
CA LYS A 166 -18.26 2.80 20.93
C LYS A 166 -19.08 1.53 20.67
N MET A 167 -18.53 0.57 19.91
CA MET A 167 -19.18 -0.70 19.67
C MET A 167 -19.32 -1.52 20.95
N ALA A 168 -18.28 -1.57 21.78
CA ALA A 168 -18.33 -2.22 23.08
C ALA A 168 -19.38 -1.58 24.00
N GLU A 169 -19.50 -0.25 24.02
CA GLU A 169 -20.54 0.47 24.76
C GLU A 169 -21.94 0.11 24.26
N ILE A 170 -22.16 0.08 22.94
CA ILE A 170 -23.46 -0.31 22.36
C ILE A 170 -23.82 -1.74 22.76
N ILE A 171 -22.88 -2.69 22.64
CA ILE A 171 -23.09 -4.09 23.05
C ILE A 171 -23.40 -4.17 24.55
N GLN A 172 -22.65 -3.45 25.40
CA GLN A 172 -22.92 -3.40 26.84
C GLN A 172 -24.31 -2.86 27.15
N ASN A 173 -24.75 -1.81 26.44
CA ASN A 173 -26.07 -1.23 26.62
C ASN A 173 -27.19 -2.20 26.20
N VAL A 174 -27.04 -2.93 25.09
CA VAL A 174 -27.99 -3.96 24.66
C VAL A 174 -28.05 -5.11 25.68
N LEU A 175 -26.90 -5.58 26.15
CA LEU A 175 -26.85 -6.65 27.17
C LEU A 175 -27.51 -6.23 28.48
N ARG A 176 -27.39 -4.97 28.90
CA ARG A 176 -28.09 -4.44 30.09
C ARG A 176 -29.61 -4.32 29.91
N LEU A 177 -30.09 -4.22 28.67
CA LEU A 177 -31.52 -4.10 28.34
C LEU A 177 -32.19 -5.47 28.11
N THR A 178 -31.43 -6.56 28.13
CA THR A 178 -31.96 -7.93 27.98
C THR A 178 -32.07 -8.55 29.39
N PRO A 179 -33.27 -8.87 29.89
CA PRO A 179 -33.48 -9.40 31.24
C PRO A 179 -32.93 -10.81 31.45
#